data_AF-A0A7W4VRY1-F1
#
_entry.id   AF-A0A7W4VRY1-F1
#
_cell.length_a   1.000
_cell.length_b   1.000
_cell.length_c   1.000
_cell.angle_alpha   90.00
_cell.angle_beta   90.00
_cell.angle_gamma   90.00
#
_symmetry.space_group_name_H-M   'P 1'
#
loop_
_entity.id
_entity.type
_entity.pdbx_description
1 polymer ?
#
loop_
_entity_poly.entity_id
_entity_poly.type
_entity_poly.pdbx_seq_one_letter_code
_entity_poly.pdbx_strand_id
1 'polypeptide(L)'
;MARPSKYPTELRERAVRLVIEVRADHPSEAAAIRSVVAKLGIASPEQLRTWLRQAEVDGGVRPGKTSEDIAEIKKLKKEVAELRRANEILKAASAYVGDRCQAGVSSSLVSRAS
;
A
#
# COMPACT_ATOMS: atom_id res chain seq x y z
N MET A 1 -9.76 -8.22 -1.74
CA MET A 1 -8.56 -8.59 -0.95
C MET A 1 -7.50 -9.13 -1.91
N ALA A 2 -6.21 -8.85 -1.68
CA ALA A 2 -5.16 -9.40 -2.51
C ALA A 2 -5.13 -10.93 -2.37
N ARG A 3 -5.07 -11.64 -3.51
CA ARG A 3 -4.91 -13.09 -3.53
C ARG A 3 -3.67 -13.46 -2.70
N PRO A 4 -3.75 -14.44 -1.77
CA PRO A 4 -2.58 -14.94 -1.07
C PRO A 4 -1.53 -15.28 -2.13
N SER A 5 -0.33 -14.71 -1.98
CA SER A 5 0.67 -14.98 -2.99
C SER A 5 1.01 -16.47 -2.98
N LYS A 6 1.19 -17.02 -4.18
CA LYS A 6 1.56 -18.43 -4.40
C LYS A 6 2.88 -18.82 -3.70
N TYR A 7 3.70 -17.85 -3.31
CA TYR A 7 4.98 -18.08 -2.65
C TYR A 7 5.05 -17.38 -1.29
N PRO A 8 5.38 -18.10 -0.21
CA PRO A 8 5.54 -17.53 1.13
C PRO A 8 6.73 -16.56 1.15
N THR A 9 6.70 -15.58 2.07
CA THR A 9 7.74 -14.54 2.17
C THR A 9 9.13 -15.12 2.43
N GLU A 10 9.22 -16.13 3.29
CA GLU A 10 10.46 -16.84 3.62
C GLU A 10 11.15 -17.42 2.38
N LEU A 11 10.38 -18.00 1.45
CA LEU A 11 10.92 -18.55 0.21
C LEU A 11 11.50 -17.43 -0.66
N ARG A 12 10.83 -16.27 -0.72
CA ARG A 12 11.29 -15.13 -1.50
C ARG A 12 12.59 -14.56 -0.96
N GLU A 13 12.66 -14.34 0.34
CA GLU A 13 13.87 -13.83 1.01
C GLU A 13 15.04 -14.79 0.83
N ARG A 14 14.80 -16.09 1.01
CA ARG A 14 15.80 -17.14 0.75
C ARG A 14 16.26 -17.14 -0.70
N ALA A 15 15.33 -17.03 -1.66
CA ALA A 15 15.66 -17.02 -3.08
C ALA A 15 16.50 -15.80 -3.46
N VAL A 16 16.14 -14.62 -2.96
CA VAL A 16 16.91 -13.38 -3.19
C VAL A 16 18.31 -13.49 -2.57
N ARG A 17 18.43 -13.95 -1.32
CA ARG A 17 19.72 -14.14 -0.67
C ARG A 17 20.60 -15.11 -1.45
N LEU A 18 20.04 -16.23 -1.88
CA LEU A 18 20.78 -17.22 -2.66
C LEU A 18 21.27 -16.66 -4.00
N VAL A 19 20.46 -15.84 -4.70
CA VAL A 19 20.92 -15.16 -5.93
C VAL A 19 22.08 -14.23 -5.64
N ILE A 20 22.05 -13.48 -4.54
CA ILE A 20 23.14 -12.57 -4.15
C ILE A 20 24.44 -13.35 -3.86
N GLU A 21 24.33 -14.54 -3.27
CA GLU A 21 25.48 -15.43 -3.00
C GLU A 21 26.06 -16.00 -4.30
N VAL A 22 25.24 -16.60 -5.16
CA VAL A 22 25.73 -17.29 -6.36
C VAL A 22 25.99 -16.37 -7.55
N ARG A 23 25.63 -15.09 -7.51
CA ARG A 23 25.82 -14.18 -8.66
C ARG A 23 27.28 -14.04 -9.09
N ALA A 24 28.23 -14.19 -8.17
CA ALA A 24 29.67 -14.10 -8.46
C ALA A 24 30.19 -15.33 -9.22
N ASP A 25 29.56 -16.49 -9.02
CA ASP A 25 29.95 -17.77 -9.63
C ASP A 25 29.34 -17.98 -11.03
N HIS A 26 28.57 -17.00 -11.52
CA HIS A 26 27.81 -17.09 -12.75
C HIS A 26 28.17 -15.97 -13.73
N PRO A 27 28.16 -16.25 -15.05
CA PRO A 27 28.57 -15.28 -16.07
C PRO A 27 27.61 -14.07 -16.21
N SER A 28 26.40 -14.17 -15.65
CA SER A 28 25.44 -13.08 -15.61
C SER A 28 24.42 -13.28 -14.49
N GLU A 29 23.81 -12.17 -14.03
CA GLU A 29 22.70 -12.21 -13.08
C GLU A 29 21.54 -13.09 -13.60
N ALA A 30 21.23 -13.00 -14.90
CA ALA A 30 20.19 -13.84 -15.50
C ALA A 30 20.52 -15.34 -15.42
N ALA A 31 21.80 -15.72 -15.52
CA ALA A 31 22.21 -17.11 -15.33
C ALA A 31 22.08 -17.56 -13.86
N ALA A 32 22.47 -16.71 -12.91
CA ALA A 32 22.29 -16.95 -11.48
C ALA A 32 20.81 -17.11 -11.10
N ILE A 33 19.95 -16.23 -11.61
CA ILE A 33 18.49 -16.30 -11.41
C ILE A 33 17.94 -17.62 -11.95
N ARG A 34 18.29 -18.01 -13.19
CA ARG A 34 17.82 -19.28 -13.77
C ARG A 34 18.26 -20.50 -12.95
N SER A 35 19.50 -20.50 -12.47
CA SER A 35 20.05 -21.54 -11.58
C SER A 35 19.23 -21.65 -10.29
N VAL A 36 18.96 -20.52 -9.62
CA VAL A 36 18.19 -20.49 -8.36
C VAL A 36 16.74 -20.88 -8.56
N VAL A 37 16.10 -20.44 -9.64
CA VAL A 37 14.72 -20.78 -10.00
C VAL A 37 14.57 -22.30 -10.16
N ALA A 38 15.51 -22.92 -10.87
CA ALA A 38 15.53 -24.37 -11.04
C ALA A 38 15.74 -25.11 -9.70
N LYS A 39 16.63 -24.61 -8.83
CA LYS A 39 16.90 -25.19 -7.51
C LYS A 39 15.71 -25.10 -6.54
N LEU A 40 14.94 -24.01 -6.57
CA LEU A 40 13.85 -23.74 -5.64
C LEU A 40 12.46 -24.08 -6.20
N GLY A 41 12.37 -24.57 -7.45
CA GLY A 41 11.10 -24.91 -8.09
C GLY A 41 10.18 -23.71 -8.33
N ILE A 42 10.74 -22.51 -8.53
CA ILE A 42 9.96 -21.30 -8.81
C ILE A 42 9.49 -21.34 -10.27
N ALA A 43 8.22 -21.01 -10.53
CA ALA A 43 7.66 -21.15 -11.86
C ALA A 43 8.17 -20.13 -12.89
N SER A 44 8.69 -18.98 -12.45
CA SER A 44 9.09 -17.88 -13.36
C SER A 44 10.37 -17.19 -12.89
N PRO A 45 11.41 -17.11 -13.76
CA PRO A 45 12.61 -16.31 -13.51
C PRO A 45 12.34 -14.81 -13.38
N GLU A 46 11.38 -14.27 -14.12
CA GLU A 46 11.00 -12.85 -14.05
C GLU A 46 10.45 -12.49 -12.66
N GLN A 47 9.80 -13.44 -11.99
CA GLN A 47 9.27 -13.23 -10.66
C GLN A 47 10.39 -13.08 -9.62
N LEU A 48 11.43 -13.92 -9.71
CA LEU A 48 12.61 -13.79 -8.87
C LEU A 48 13.39 -12.50 -9.16
N ARG A 49 13.48 -12.10 -10.43
CA ARG A 49 14.10 -10.83 -10.82
C ARG A 49 13.37 -9.62 -10.23
N THR A 50 12.05 -9.67 -10.18
CA THR A 50 11.24 -8.61 -9.55
C THR A 50 11.53 -8.52 -8.05
N TRP A 51 11.64 -9.65 -7.35
CA TRP A 51 11.99 -9.66 -5.92
C TRP A 51 13.41 -9.15 -5.67
N LEU A 52 14.37 -9.52 -6.52
CA LEU A 52 15.74 -9.02 -6.42
C LEU A 52 15.79 -7.50 -6.55
N ARG A 53 15.10 -6.93 -7.54
CA ARG A 53 15.02 -5.47 -7.72
C ARG A 53 14.36 -4.77 -6.54
N GLN A 54 13.31 -5.36 -5.96
CA GLN A 54 12.68 -4.78 -4.78
C GLN A 54 13.65 -4.82 -3.59
N ALA A 55 14.39 -5.90 -3.39
CA ALA A 55 15.40 -5.99 -2.35
C ALA A 55 16.56 -5.01 -2.55
N GLU A 56 16.95 -4.72 -3.80
CA GLU A 56 17.94 -3.67 -4.12
C GLU A 56 17.43 -2.27 -3.77
N VAL A 57 16.14 -2.01 -4.01
CA VAL A 57 15.51 -0.74 -3.62
C VAL A 57 15.40 -0.63 -2.10
N ASP A 58 14.95 -1.68 -1.44
CA ASP A 58 14.82 -1.74 0.02
C ASP A 58 16.20 -1.62 0.71
N GLY A 59 17.26 -2.16 0.07
CA GLY A 59 18.65 -2.02 0.51
C GLY A 59 19.35 -0.72 0.08
N GLY A 60 18.66 0.21 -0.59
CA GLY A 60 19.21 1.50 -0.99
C GLY A 60 20.21 1.47 -2.14
N VAL A 61 20.40 0.32 -2.81
CA VAL A 61 21.28 0.18 -3.98
C VAL A 61 20.67 0.88 -5.19
N ARG A 62 19.34 0.95 -5.26
CA ARG A 62 18.61 1.53 -6.38
C ARG A 62 17.58 2.55 -5.90
N PRO A 63 17.42 3.70 -6.58
CA PRO A 63 16.35 4.63 -6.26
C PRO A 63 14.98 4.00 -6.55
N GLY A 64 14.07 4.10 -5.59
CA GLY A 64 12.71 3.56 -5.68
C GLY A 64 11.94 3.75 -4.38
N LYS A 65 10.68 3.31 -4.36
CA LYS A 65 9.89 3.27 -3.12
C LYS A 65 10.16 1.96 -2.41
N THR A 66 10.56 2.04 -1.15
CA THR A 66 10.78 0.85 -0.34
C THR A 66 9.45 0.14 -0.08
N SER A 67 9.53 -1.15 0.26
CA SER A 67 8.36 -1.91 0.70
C SER A 67 7.70 -1.28 1.93
N GLU A 68 8.47 -0.65 2.81
CA GLU A 68 8.01 0.14 3.96
C GLU A 68 7.25 1.39 3.52
N ASP A 69 7.81 2.19 2.60
CA ASP A 69 7.14 3.38 2.06
C ASP A 69 5.78 3.02 1.45
N ILE A 70 5.72 1.90 0.71
CA ILE A 70 4.49 1.42 0.09
C ILE A 70 3.46 1.02 1.15
N ALA A 71 3.89 0.38 2.24
CA ALA A 71 3.03 -0.01 3.35
C ALA A 71 2.47 1.22 4.07
N GLU A 72 3.32 2.20 4.34
CA GLU A 72 2.92 3.46 4.97
C GLU A 72 1.96 4.26 4.09
N ILE A 73 2.26 4.40 2.80
CA ILE A 73 1.36 5.06 1.84
C ILE A 73 -0.03 4.40 1.85
N LYS A 74 -0.11 3.08 1.94
CA LYS A 74 -1.39 2.36 2.01
C LYS A 74 -2.12 2.65 3.32
N LYS A 75 -1.40 2.64 4.45
CA LYS A 75 -1.97 2.96 5.76
C LYS A 75 -2.52 4.38 5.79
N LEU A 76 -1.72 5.36 5.38
CA LEU A 76 -2.11 6.77 5.30
C LEU A 76 -3.29 6.98 4.36
N LYS A 77 -3.33 6.31 3.21
CA LYS A 77 -4.49 6.39 2.31
C LYS A 77 -5.78 5.89 2.95
N LYS A 78 -5.69 4.84 3.77
CA LYS A 78 -6.85 4.31 4.51
C LYS A 78 -7.31 5.30 5.57
N GLU A 79 -6.39 5.83 6.36
CA GLU A 79 -6.68 6.85 7.38
C GLU A 79 -7.29 8.11 6.76
N VAL A 80 -6.74 8.61 5.64
CA VAL A 80 -7.30 9.77 4.93
C VAL A 80 -8.72 9.49 4.42
N ALA A 81 -9.00 8.28 3.93
CA ALA A 81 -10.35 7.91 3.49
C ALA A 81 -11.33 7.87 4.67
N GLU A 82 -10.92 7.31 5.80
CA GLU A 82 -11.74 7.26 7.03
C GLU A 82 -12.00 8.67 7.59
N LEU A 83 -10.96 9.51 7.66
CA LEU A 83 -11.07 10.89 8.10
C LEU A 83 -11.99 11.70 7.20
N ARG A 84 -11.89 11.53 5.87
CA ARG A 84 -12.80 12.21 4.92
C ARG A 84 -14.25 11.79 5.15
N ARG A 85 -14.51 10.49 5.32
CA ARG A 85 -15.85 9.98 5.63
C ARG A 85 -16.40 10.54 6.94
N ALA A 86 -15.58 10.61 7.99
CA ALA A 86 -15.98 11.21 9.26
C ALA A 86 -16.29 12.70 9.11
N ASN A 87 -15.46 13.43 8.36
CA ASN A 87 -15.66 14.86 8.11
C ASN A 87 -16.95 15.12 7.33
N GLU A 88 -17.28 14.28 6.35
CA GLU A 88 -18.55 14.35 5.61
C GLU A 88 -19.76 14.19 6.53
N ILE A 89 -19.72 13.23 7.46
CA ILE A 89 -20.78 13.02 8.46
C ILE A 89 -20.93 14.25 9.36
N LEU A 90 -19.82 14.78 9.86
CA LEU A 90 -19.83 15.97 10.73
C LEU A 90 -20.37 17.20 10.01
N LYS A 91 -19.96 17.42 8.74
CA LYS A 91 -20.48 18.50 7.92
C LYS A 91 -21.98 18.37 7.69
N ALA A 92 -22.47 17.17 7.36
CA ALA A 92 -23.89 16.91 7.20
C ALA A 92 -24.68 17.18 8.50
N ALA A 93 -24.15 16.77 9.65
CA ALA A 93 -24.75 17.05 10.94
C ALA A 93 -24.79 18.55 11.25
N SER A 94 -23.70 19.28 10.98
CA SER A 94 -23.66 20.74 11.18
C SER A 94 -24.64 21.49 10.27
N ALA A 95 -24.79 21.06 9.01
CA ALA A 95 -25.75 21.62 8.09
C ALA A 95 -27.19 21.41 8.60
N TYR A 96 -27.51 20.18 9.03
CA TYR A 96 -28.81 19.87 9.63
C TYR A 96 -29.15 20.70 10.87
N VAL A 97 -28.17 20.94 11.75
CA VAL A 97 -28.35 21.80 12.92
C VAL A 97 -28.53 23.26 12.51
N GLY A 98 -27.74 23.74 11.54
CA GLY A 98 -27.85 25.08 10.98
C GLY A 98 -29.25 25.35 10.40
N ASP A 99 -29.78 24.44 9.59
CA ASP A 99 -31.12 24.54 9.00
C ASP A 99 -32.22 24.61 10.07
N ARG A 100 -32.12 23.78 11.13
CA ARG A 100 -33.10 23.81 12.24
C ARG A 100 -33.06 25.11 13.04
N CYS A 101 -31.87 25.67 13.29
CA CYS A 101 -31.73 26.94 13.99
C CYS A 101 -32.32 28.09 13.16
N GLN A 102 -32.12 28.10 11.84
CA GLN A 102 -32.69 29.12 10.96
C GLN A 102 -34.22 29.02 10.89
N ALA A 103 -34.78 27.81 10.78
CA ALA A 103 -36.23 27.59 10.78
C ALA A 103 -36.92 28.04 12.09
N GLY A 104 -36.27 27.81 13.24
CA GLY A 104 -36.78 28.26 14.55
C GLY A 104 -36.77 29.78 14.72
N VAL A 105 -35.73 30.45 14.21
CA VAL A 105 -35.64 31.92 14.24
C VAL A 105 -36.73 32.55 13.37
N SER A 106 -36.99 32.02 12.16
CA SER A 106 -38.06 32.52 11.29
C SER A 106 -39.46 32.36 11.90
N SER A 107 -39.75 31.24 12.57
CA SER A 107 -41.04 31.03 13.26
C SER A 107 -41.25 31.99 14.44
N SER A 108 -40.19 32.26 15.21
CA SER A 108 -40.24 33.19 16.36
C SER A 108 -40.42 34.66 15.95
N LEU A 109 -39.91 35.04 14.77
CA LEU A 109 -40.07 36.40 14.22
C LEU A 109 -41.50 36.64 13.70
N VAL A 110 -42.14 35.64 13.09
CA VAL A 110 -43.53 35.75 12.62
C VAL A 110 -44.52 35.85 13.79
N SER A 111 -44.28 35.12 14.90
CA SER A 111 -45.18 35.14 16.05
C SER A 111 -45.08 36.39 16.94
N ARG A 112 -44.04 37.23 16.79
CA ARG A 112 -43.89 38.50 17.51
C ARG A 112 -44.45 39.71 16.76
N ALA A 113 -44.86 39.53 15.51
CA ALA A 113 -45.38 40.58 14.63
C ALA A 113 -46.92 40.53 14.46
N SER A 114 -47.61 39.68 15.23
CA SER A 114 -49.09 39.58 15.31
C SER A 114 -49.56 39.98 16.70
#